data_AF-A0A524LRV9-F1
#
_entry.id   AF-A0A524LRV9-F1
#
_cell.length_a   1.000
_cell.length_b   1.000
_cell.length_c   1.000
_cell.angle_alpha   90.00
_cell.angle_beta   90.00
_cell.angle_gamma   90.00
#
_symmetry.space_group_name_H-M   'P 1'
#
loop_
_entity.id
_entity.type
_entity.pdbx_description
1 polymer ?
#
loop_
_entity_poly.entity_id
_entity_poly.type
_entity_poly.pdbx_seq_one_letter_code
_entity_poly.pdbx_strand_id
1 'polypeptide(L)'
;MPLEPPLMNHDSERHRHHNEGKTKNRRRLVSFMIIALASTVWFVLRTGTKPSRVLYPCQQAALANISIFKTVASISLPSIASLRVAVGAMKPIMILVMLSVGGFIMAIDPFQIGLEPLQIDSTSRVPISLVPHNATFQGTASDLFYVQNATGPAGSMDSSMTALLDLMASQGLYFYNTTTTPDGLIGSEDVIIIKMNGQWQGRGGTNTDLIKSVINTIINHPDGFTGEVVIADNGQGLGMMNPYTSNSYYQNQSAYEVAEFFASEWNVSSMVWDGLRGSTVDDYNNDDFANGYVRSSVWNNDTQLFVSYPKFQSPATGAYISFKQGIWNNDTGFDSGRLKVINMPVLKTHFRYGVSGCIKHYMGVPQGYIVESVDPSIPHEHFSIGEGGMGTLMAETRAPVLNILDMVWVNAHPLESSSQTGPWSMTSYASTTDIIGASIDPVALDYWSAKHILLPTAEYLNYTDYSSINPDDEAIHVNMGNQQIEQDESFHNYLERSMNELKDAGFQVTMFESEMNVFVLVMTDAGPITPTIPEGLGFMVYLPVVIGAVVLVLMGVAVVMKRRRT
;
A
#
# COMPACT_ATOMS: atom_id res chain seq x y z
N MET A 1 -68.02 10.38 60.31
CA MET A 1 -67.87 11.57 59.44
C MET A 1 -66.64 12.31 59.94
N PRO A 2 -65.62 12.56 59.11
CA PRO A 2 -65.70 13.22 57.79
C PRO A 2 -65.15 12.34 56.64
N LEU A 3 -65.86 12.21 55.51
CA LEU A 3 -65.77 13.00 54.26
C LEU A 3 -64.41 12.89 53.55
N GLU A 4 -64.36 11.97 52.56
CA GLU A 4 -63.30 11.83 51.57
C GLU A 4 -63.15 13.10 50.69
N PRO A 5 -61.92 13.52 50.35
CA PRO A 5 -61.68 14.53 49.32
C PRO A 5 -61.60 13.89 47.91
N PRO A 6 -61.93 14.65 46.85
CA PRO A 6 -62.17 14.13 45.51
C PRO A 6 -60.88 13.83 44.73
N LEU A 7 -60.94 12.78 43.89
CA LEU A 7 -59.94 12.42 42.90
C LEU A 7 -59.66 13.57 41.92
N MET A 8 -58.49 14.20 42.07
CA MET A 8 -57.95 15.14 41.10
C MET A 8 -57.40 14.38 39.88
N ASN A 9 -57.84 14.82 38.71
CA ASN A 9 -57.65 14.19 37.40
C ASN A 9 -56.19 14.33 36.90
N HIS A 10 -55.37 13.29 37.13
CA HIS A 10 -53.93 13.26 36.80
C HIS A 10 -53.61 13.16 35.29
N ASP A 11 -54.62 13.02 34.42
CA ASP A 11 -54.42 12.80 32.98
C ASP A 11 -54.21 14.08 32.16
N SER A 12 -54.55 15.27 32.68
CA SER A 12 -54.45 16.51 31.90
C SER A 12 -53.03 17.11 31.82
N GLU A 13 -52.16 16.85 32.80
CA GLU A 13 -50.78 17.35 32.81
C GLU A 13 -49.80 16.47 32.01
N ARG A 14 -50.01 15.13 31.97
CA ARG A 14 -49.20 14.23 31.12
C ARG A 14 -49.38 14.51 29.63
N HIS A 15 -50.58 14.89 29.19
CA HIS A 15 -50.84 15.21 27.80
C HIS A 15 -50.26 16.55 27.34
N ARG A 16 -50.08 17.54 28.24
CA ARG A 16 -49.43 18.82 27.89
C ARG A 16 -47.92 18.68 27.72
N HIS A 17 -47.21 17.99 28.62
CA HIS A 17 -45.77 17.81 28.51
C HIS A 17 -45.34 16.95 27.30
N HIS A 18 -46.16 15.99 26.86
CA HIS A 18 -45.82 15.14 25.71
C HIS A 18 -45.97 15.87 24.36
N ASN A 19 -46.86 16.87 24.25
CA ASN A 19 -47.05 17.66 23.02
C ASN A 19 -46.03 18.80 22.85
N GLU A 20 -45.53 19.39 23.94
CA GLU A 20 -44.45 20.39 23.88
C GLU A 20 -43.09 19.78 23.45
N GLY A 21 -42.79 18.55 23.86
CA GLY A 21 -41.58 17.84 23.44
C GLY A 21 -41.54 17.52 21.93
N LYS A 22 -42.68 17.09 21.37
CA LYS A 22 -42.80 16.76 19.93
C LYS A 22 -42.70 17.99 19.03
N THR A 23 -43.26 19.14 19.45
CA THR A 23 -43.20 20.39 18.68
C THR A 23 -41.80 21.03 18.70
N LYS A 24 -41.05 20.91 19.81
CA LYS A 24 -39.67 21.39 19.94
C LYS A 24 -38.68 20.60 19.05
N ASN A 25 -38.84 19.27 18.98
CA ASN A 25 -38.03 18.42 18.10
C ASN A 25 -38.32 18.66 16.62
N ARG A 26 -39.58 18.89 16.24
CA ARG A 26 -39.96 19.21 14.86
C ARG A 26 -39.37 20.54 14.38
N ARG A 27 -39.34 21.56 15.24
CA ARG A 27 -38.69 22.85 14.91
C ARG A 27 -37.18 22.72 14.72
N ARG A 28 -36.50 21.93 15.56
CA ARG A 28 -35.06 21.67 15.42
C ARG A 28 -34.72 20.96 14.11
N LEU A 29 -35.49 19.93 13.74
CA LEU A 29 -35.30 19.21 12.47
C LEU A 29 -35.46 20.13 11.25
N VAL A 30 -36.46 21.02 11.26
CA VAL A 30 -36.68 22.01 10.20
C VAL A 30 -35.52 23.02 10.12
N SER A 31 -35.00 23.47 11.26
CA SER A 31 -33.83 24.36 11.29
C SER A 31 -32.59 23.67 10.71
N PHE A 32 -32.34 22.40 11.04
CA PHE A 32 -31.23 21.63 10.44
C PHE A 32 -31.39 21.45 8.93
N MET A 33 -32.60 21.20 8.44
CA MET A 33 -32.88 21.12 7.00
C MET A 33 -32.60 22.43 6.27
N ILE A 34 -32.97 23.57 6.85
CA ILE A 34 -32.72 24.88 6.23
C ILE A 34 -31.22 25.18 6.18
N ILE A 35 -30.47 24.86 7.24
CA ILE A 35 -29.01 25.05 7.29
C ILE A 35 -28.32 24.16 6.25
N ALA A 36 -28.74 22.89 6.14
CA ALA A 36 -28.20 21.97 5.15
C ALA A 36 -28.48 22.45 3.72
N LEU A 37 -29.71 22.87 3.42
CA LEU A 37 -30.09 23.39 2.10
C LEU A 37 -29.31 24.66 1.74
N ALA A 38 -29.20 25.61 2.68
CA ALA A 38 -28.41 26.82 2.48
C ALA A 38 -26.93 26.50 2.26
N SER A 39 -26.40 25.51 2.99
CA SER A 39 -25.01 25.04 2.84
C SER A 39 -24.79 24.36 1.49
N THR A 40 -25.72 23.54 1.00
CA THR A 40 -25.66 22.93 -0.34
C THR A 40 -25.69 23.98 -1.44
N VAL A 41 -26.60 24.96 -1.35
CA VAL A 41 -26.69 26.05 -2.34
C VAL A 41 -25.41 26.89 -2.32
N TRP A 42 -24.90 27.23 -1.13
CA TRP A 42 -23.65 27.96 -0.98
C TRP A 42 -22.45 27.18 -1.53
N PHE A 43 -22.40 25.87 -1.27
CA PHE A 43 -21.34 24.99 -1.75
C PHE A 43 -21.30 24.94 -3.28
N VAL A 44 -22.45 24.69 -3.91
CA VAL A 44 -22.58 24.62 -5.37
C VAL A 44 -22.24 25.95 -6.03
N LEU A 45 -22.76 27.07 -5.52
CA LEU A 45 -22.56 28.39 -6.13
C LEU A 45 -21.12 28.89 -6.03
N ARG A 46 -20.41 28.57 -4.93
CA ARG A 46 -19.07 29.09 -4.68
C ARG A 46 -17.98 28.18 -5.23
N THR A 47 -18.23 26.87 -5.26
CA THR A 47 -17.37 25.90 -5.95
C THR A 47 -17.46 26.09 -7.46
N GLY A 48 -18.67 26.14 -8.02
CA GLY A 48 -18.94 26.55 -9.42
C GLY A 48 -17.97 25.93 -10.43
N THR A 49 -17.37 26.78 -11.28
CA THR A 49 -16.42 26.39 -12.34
C THR A 49 -14.97 26.25 -11.87
N LYS A 50 -14.67 26.45 -10.58
CA LYS A 50 -13.32 26.31 -10.02
C LYS A 50 -13.33 25.30 -8.87
N PRO A 51 -13.18 24.00 -9.17
CA PRO A 51 -13.22 22.91 -8.19
C PRO A 51 -12.23 23.09 -7.02
N SER A 52 -11.09 23.76 -7.24
CA SER A 52 -10.10 24.05 -6.19
C SER A 52 -10.66 24.85 -5.01
N ARG A 53 -11.79 25.54 -5.16
CA ARG A 53 -12.44 26.31 -4.08
C ARG A 53 -13.06 25.44 -3.01
N VAL A 54 -13.25 24.14 -3.24
CA VAL A 54 -13.72 23.19 -2.21
C VAL A 54 -12.83 23.21 -0.97
N LEU A 55 -11.54 23.50 -1.13
CA LEU A 55 -10.57 23.58 -0.04
C LEU A 55 -10.72 24.84 0.84
N TYR A 56 -11.56 25.80 0.44
CA TYR A 56 -11.71 27.04 1.21
C TYR A 56 -12.45 26.75 2.53
N PRO A 57 -12.06 27.38 3.65
CA PRO A 57 -12.65 27.10 4.97
C PRO A 57 -14.17 27.19 5.00
N CYS A 58 -14.76 28.12 4.23
CA CYS A 58 -16.21 28.28 4.14
C CYS A 58 -16.92 27.23 3.28
N GLN A 59 -16.21 26.55 2.37
CA GLN A 59 -16.73 25.42 1.59
C GLN A 59 -16.63 24.13 2.39
N GLN A 60 -15.54 23.94 3.14
CA GLN A 60 -15.39 22.84 4.10
C GLN A 60 -16.46 22.88 5.20
N ALA A 61 -16.73 24.08 5.76
CA ALA A 61 -17.81 24.25 6.72
C ALA A 61 -19.20 23.94 6.12
N ALA A 62 -19.42 24.27 4.84
CA ALA A 62 -20.65 23.93 4.15
C ALA A 62 -20.81 22.41 3.97
N LEU A 63 -19.73 21.71 3.60
CA LEU A 63 -19.71 20.24 3.51
C LEU A 63 -19.97 19.56 4.86
N ALA A 64 -19.38 20.05 5.94
CA ALA A 64 -19.61 19.54 7.29
C ALA A 64 -21.09 19.69 7.71
N ASN A 65 -21.72 20.83 7.39
CA ASN A 65 -23.15 21.01 7.66
C ASN A 65 -24.04 20.05 6.84
N ILE A 66 -23.64 19.74 5.60
CA ILE A 66 -24.32 18.79 4.73
C ILE A 66 -24.17 17.36 5.27
N SER A 67 -22.98 16.96 5.75
CA SER A 67 -22.72 15.62 6.28
C SER A 67 -23.45 15.37 7.61
N ILE A 68 -23.41 16.33 8.53
CA ILE A 68 -24.15 16.28 9.81
C ILE A 68 -25.64 16.07 9.55
N PHE A 69 -26.19 16.73 8.54
CA PHE A 69 -27.59 16.55 8.16
C PHE A 69 -27.88 15.13 7.66
N LYS A 70 -26.99 14.51 6.87
CA LYS A 70 -27.14 13.11 6.43
C LYS A 70 -27.16 12.15 7.61
N THR A 71 -26.27 12.32 8.58
CA THR A 71 -26.21 11.48 9.78
C THR A 71 -27.47 11.65 10.62
N VAL A 72 -27.97 12.88 10.80
CA VAL A 72 -29.21 13.13 11.54
C VAL A 72 -30.44 12.58 10.80
N ALA A 73 -30.47 12.67 9.46
CA ALA A 73 -31.57 12.17 8.63
C ALA A 73 -31.62 10.63 8.55
N SER A 74 -30.47 9.96 8.52
CA SER A 74 -30.37 8.49 8.51
C SER A 74 -30.75 7.86 9.85
N ILE A 75 -30.41 8.51 10.97
CA ILE A 75 -30.85 8.10 12.33
C ILE A 75 -32.34 8.37 12.55
N SER A 76 -32.91 9.33 11.81
CA SER A 76 -34.30 9.76 11.93
C SER A 76 -35.14 9.35 10.72
N LEU A 77 -35.14 8.07 10.34
CA LEU A 77 -36.07 7.50 9.36
C LEU A 77 -37.35 7.04 10.06
N PRO A 78 -38.41 7.88 10.20
CA PRO A 78 -39.70 7.32 10.49
C PRO A 78 -40.22 6.70 9.19
N SER A 79 -40.90 5.55 9.28
CA SER A 79 -41.43 4.83 8.12
C SER A 79 -42.18 5.78 7.16
N ILE A 80 -42.08 5.54 5.85
CA ILE A 80 -42.67 6.38 4.79
C ILE A 80 -44.17 6.72 5.06
N ALA A 81 -44.88 5.86 5.78
CA ALA A 81 -46.25 6.08 6.23
C ALA A 81 -46.44 7.30 7.16
N SER A 82 -45.45 7.63 8.00
CA SER A 82 -45.50 8.75 8.95
C SER A 82 -45.27 10.14 8.31
N LEU A 83 -44.53 10.18 7.20
CA LEU A 83 -44.31 11.40 6.41
C LEU A 83 -45.58 11.88 5.71
N ARG A 84 -46.49 10.97 5.33
CA ARG A 84 -47.80 11.33 4.75
C ARG A 84 -48.68 12.12 5.73
N VAL A 85 -48.60 11.82 7.02
CA VAL A 85 -49.45 12.45 8.04
C VAL A 85 -48.93 13.84 8.43
N ALA A 86 -47.61 14.06 8.39
CA ALA A 86 -47.02 15.34 8.78
C ALA A 86 -47.09 16.44 7.70
N VAL A 87 -47.38 16.07 6.44
CA VAL A 87 -47.20 16.93 5.25
C VAL A 87 -48.52 17.39 4.61
N GLY A 88 -49.67 17.12 5.26
CA GLY A 88 -51.02 17.36 4.74
C GLY A 88 -51.43 18.79 4.32
N ALA A 89 -50.51 19.77 4.32
CA ALA A 89 -50.76 21.13 3.84
C ALA A 89 -49.73 21.62 2.79
N MET A 90 -48.70 20.85 2.43
CA MET A 90 -47.71 21.30 1.44
C MET A 90 -48.11 20.89 0.02
N LYS A 91 -48.03 21.83 -0.93
CA LYS A 91 -48.32 21.58 -2.35
C LYS A 91 -47.44 20.44 -2.87
N PRO A 92 -47.94 19.53 -3.72
CA PRO A 92 -47.21 18.35 -4.21
C PRO A 92 -45.85 18.69 -4.85
N ILE A 93 -45.71 19.90 -5.39
CA ILE A 93 -44.45 20.44 -5.92
C ILE A 93 -43.36 20.55 -4.84
N MET A 94 -43.71 20.96 -3.62
CA MET A 94 -42.74 21.12 -2.52
C MET A 94 -42.26 19.77 -1.97
N ILE A 95 -43.14 18.76 -1.99
CA ILE A 95 -42.82 17.38 -1.64
C ILE A 95 -41.88 16.79 -2.69
N LEU A 96 -42.14 17.04 -3.99
CA LEU A 96 -41.27 16.61 -5.08
C LEU A 96 -39.88 17.27 -4.99
N VAL A 97 -39.82 18.57 -4.67
CA VAL A 97 -38.54 19.28 -4.44
C VAL A 97 -37.80 18.70 -3.24
N MET A 98 -38.47 18.45 -2.12
CA MET A 98 -37.84 17.84 -0.95
C MET A 98 -37.35 16.41 -1.20
N LEU A 99 -38.10 15.60 -1.95
CA LEU A 99 -37.68 14.24 -2.32
C LEU A 99 -36.54 14.26 -3.35
N SER A 100 -36.54 15.22 -4.28
CA SER A 100 -35.46 15.37 -5.28
C SER A 100 -34.17 15.89 -4.64
N VAL A 101 -34.26 16.87 -3.74
CA VAL A 101 -33.11 17.41 -3.00
C VAL A 101 -32.62 16.43 -1.93
N GLY A 102 -33.53 15.75 -1.22
CA GLY A 102 -33.19 14.69 -0.27
C GLY A 102 -32.56 13.48 -0.97
N GLY A 103 -33.11 13.08 -2.12
CA GLY A 103 -32.52 12.05 -2.99
C GLY A 103 -31.16 12.46 -3.54
N PHE A 104 -30.97 13.73 -3.93
CA PHE A 104 -29.67 14.26 -4.34
C PHE A 104 -28.66 14.31 -3.19
N ILE A 105 -29.06 14.72 -1.98
CA ILE A 105 -28.19 14.73 -0.79
C ILE A 105 -27.81 13.29 -0.39
N MET A 106 -28.70 12.32 -0.57
CA MET A 106 -28.42 10.90 -0.31
C MET A 106 -27.61 10.24 -1.43
N ALA A 107 -27.72 10.70 -2.68
CA ALA A 107 -27.00 10.19 -3.85
C ALA A 107 -25.61 10.83 -4.05
N ILE A 108 -25.35 11.99 -3.44
CA ILE A 108 -23.99 12.47 -3.23
C ILE A 108 -23.37 11.55 -2.19
N ASP A 109 -22.86 10.40 -2.60
CA ASP A 109 -21.90 9.68 -1.77
C ASP A 109 -20.55 10.41 -1.93
N PRO A 110 -19.91 10.93 -0.87
CA PRO A 110 -18.52 11.40 -0.99
C PRO A 110 -17.63 10.36 -1.70
N PHE A 111 -17.95 9.07 -1.51
CA PHE A 111 -17.29 7.92 -2.11
C PHE A 111 -17.48 7.80 -3.65
N GLN A 112 -18.58 8.30 -4.22
CA GLN A 112 -18.86 8.26 -5.67
C GLN A 112 -18.40 9.52 -6.42
N ILE A 113 -18.14 10.63 -5.72
CA ILE A 113 -17.66 11.88 -6.32
C ILE A 113 -16.13 11.89 -6.48
N GLY A 114 -15.44 10.79 -6.17
CA GLY A 114 -13.97 10.72 -6.20
C GLY A 114 -13.31 11.74 -5.26
N LEU A 115 -14.08 12.28 -4.32
CA LEU A 115 -13.59 12.98 -3.15
C LEU A 115 -13.55 11.95 -2.03
N GLU A 116 -12.67 10.97 -2.18
CA GLU A 116 -11.89 10.51 -1.02
C GLU A 116 -11.55 11.79 -0.23
N PRO A 117 -11.77 11.86 1.10
CA PRO A 117 -11.05 12.87 1.84
C PRO A 117 -9.62 12.67 1.38
N LEU A 118 -9.02 13.68 0.75
CA LEU A 118 -7.58 13.77 0.68
C LEU A 118 -7.17 13.63 2.13
N GLN A 119 -6.85 12.40 2.55
CA GLN A 119 -5.97 12.13 3.65
C GLN A 119 -4.68 12.73 3.13
N ILE A 120 -4.58 14.04 3.31
CA ILE A 120 -3.33 14.71 3.51
C ILE A 120 -2.76 13.89 4.65
N ASP A 121 -1.90 12.94 4.30
CA ASP A 121 -0.97 12.30 5.20
C ASP A 121 -0.08 13.45 5.70
N SER A 122 -0.66 14.19 6.64
CA SER A 122 -0.06 15.29 7.37
C SER A 122 0.64 14.73 8.59
N THR A 123 1.07 13.47 8.53
CA THR A 123 2.16 13.02 9.36
C THR A 123 3.37 13.85 8.94
N SER A 124 3.82 14.72 9.84
CA SER A 124 5.10 15.39 9.68
C SER A 124 6.14 14.33 9.39
N ARG A 125 6.86 14.46 8.28
CA ARG A 125 7.96 13.56 7.92
C ARG A 125 8.88 13.38 9.11
N VAL A 126 9.26 12.14 9.38
CA VAL A 126 10.22 11.82 10.43
C VAL A 126 11.54 12.50 10.08
N PRO A 127 12.12 13.34 10.96
CA PRO A 127 13.26 14.18 10.64
C PRO A 127 14.57 13.38 10.66
N ILE A 128 14.71 12.41 9.75
CA ILE A 128 15.90 11.57 9.60
C ILE A 128 16.88 12.28 8.67
N SER A 129 18.13 12.42 9.12
CA SER A 129 19.25 12.86 8.30
C SER A 129 20.22 11.70 8.16
N LEU A 130 20.21 11.03 7.01
CA LEU A 130 21.19 9.99 6.74
C LEU A 130 22.57 10.61 6.54
N VAL A 131 23.59 9.94 7.06
CA VAL A 131 24.98 10.38 6.97
C VAL A 131 25.75 9.38 6.12
N PRO A 132 26.52 9.85 5.11
CA PRO A 132 27.41 8.97 4.38
C PRO A 132 28.42 8.28 5.30
N HIS A 133 28.77 7.05 4.96
CA HIS A 133 29.71 6.23 5.73
C HIS A 133 30.67 5.53 4.79
N ASN A 134 31.92 5.37 5.20
CA ASN A 134 32.93 4.66 4.42
C ASN A 134 33.40 3.44 5.20
N ALA A 135 33.54 2.33 4.49
CA ALA A 135 34.12 1.13 5.04
C ALA A 135 35.53 1.42 5.56
N THR A 136 35.86 0.82 6.71
CA THR A 136 37.20 0.88 7.31
C THR A 136 37.99 -0.41 7.08
N PHE A 137 37.31 -1.47 6.68
CA PHE A 137 37.89 -2.75 6.30
C PHE A 137 38.69 -2.62 4.99
N GLN A 138 39.79 -3.36 4.87
CA GLN A 138 40.73 -3.29 3.74
C GLN A 138 40.38 -4.25 2.59
N GLY A 139 39.25 -4.95 2.65
CA GLY A 139 38.75 -5.83 1.59
C GLY A 139 37.61 -5.23 0.79
N THR A 140 36.88 -6.07 0.04
CA THR A 140 35.68 -5.65 -0.68
C THR A 140 34.60 -5.24 0.32
N ALA A 141 34.05 -4.05 0.12
CA ALA A 141 32.96 -3.51 0.92
C ALA A 141 31.63 -3.65 0.18
N SER A 142 30.53 -3.69 0.93
CA SER A 142 29.18 -3.65 0.40
C SER A 142 28.73 -2.21 0.22
N ASP A 143 28.32 -1.85 -0.99
CA ASP A 143 27.85 -0.50 -1.31
C ASP A 143 26.34 -0.38 -1.13
N LEU A 144 25.92 0.67 -0.41
CA LEU A 144 24.52 1.00 -0.13
C LEU A 144 24.20 2.39 -0.66
N PHE A 145 23.12 2.51 -1.40
CA PHE A 145 22.73 3.75 -2.08
C PHE A 145 21.38 4.23 -1.56
N TYR A 146 21.31 5.44 -1.03
CA TYR A 146 20.09 6.01 -0.48
C TYR A 146 19.74 7.35 -1.13
N VAL A 147 18.46 7.54 -1.42
CA VAL A 147 17.89 8.83 -1.82
C VAL A 147 16.87 9.24 -0.78
N GLN A 148 17.11 10.38 -0.13
CA GLN A 148 16.18 11.03 0.78
C GLN A 148 15.39 12.12 0.06
N ASN A 149 14.19 12.39 0.57
CA ASN A 149 13.21 13.26 -0.06
C ASN A 149 12.80 12.72 -1.44
N ALA A 150 12.59 11.40 -1.51
CA ALA A 150 12.43 10.70 -2.77
C ALA A 150 11.12 11.03 -3.51
N THR A 151 10.05 11.37 -2.80
CA THR A 151 8.72 11.54 -3.39
C THR A 151 8.61 12.87 -4.12
N GLY A 152 8.39 12.80 -5.43
CA GLY A 152 8.07 13.94 -6.29
C GLY A 152 6.58 14.30 -6.31
N PRO A 153 6.16 15.23 -7.19
CA PRO A 153 4.77 15.59 -7.36
C PRO A 153 3.88 14.37 -7.61
N ALA A 154 2.71 14.34 -6.94
CA ALA A 154 1.72 13.27 -7.08
C ALA A 154 2.24 11.85 -6.77
N GLY A 155 3.33 11.71 -6.00
CA GLY A 155 3.88 10.41 -5.64
C GLY A 155 4.96 9.85 -6.58
N SER A 156 5.24 10.51 -7.72
CA SER A 156 6.23 9.99 -8.68
C SER A 156 7.61 9.86 -8.04
N MET A 157 8.27 8.73 -8.32
CA MET A 157 9.64 8.46 -7.88
C MET A 157 10.65 8.54 -9.04
N ASP A 158 10.25 8.99 -10.23
CA ASP A 158 11.09 8.94 -11.44
C ASP A 158 12.40 9.73 -11.28
N SER A 159 12.31 10.96 -10.74
CA SER A 159 13.49 11.80 -10.50
C SER A 159 14.43 11.16 -9.48
N SER A 160 13.88 10.51 -8.46
CA SER A 160 14.64 9.85 -7.40
C SER A 160 15.24 8.53 -7.85
N MET A 161 14.55 7.79 -8.72
CA MET A 161 15.12 6.64 -9.42
C MET A 161 16.29 7.06 -10.31
N THR A 162 16.14 8.14 -11.07
CA THR A 162 17.26 8.70 -11.87
C THR A 162 18.44 9.04 -10.97
N ALA A 163 18.19 9.77 -9.88
CA ALA A 163 19.21 10.14 -8.90
C ALA A 163 19.89 8.91 -8.24
N LEU A 164 19.12 7.87 -7.94
CA LEU A 164 19.62 6.62 -7.40
C LEU A 164 20.54 5.91 -8.39
N LEU A 165 20.13 5.82 -9.66
CA LEU A 165 20.94 5.21 -10.72
C LEU A 165 22.24 5.99 -10.99
N ASP A 166 22.17 7.32 -11.01
CA ASP A 166 23.36 8.17 -11.15
C ASP A 166 24.33 7.98 -9.98
N LEU A 167 23.79 7.86 -8.75
CA LEU A 167 24.59 7.58 -7.56
C LEU A 167 25.27 6.21 -7.64
N MET A 168 24.54 5.17 -8.03
CA MET A 168 25.08 3.82 -8.27
C MET A 168 26.18 3.83 -9.34
N ALA A 169 25.90 4.46 -10.49
CA ALA A 169 26.85 4.55 -11.60
C ALA A 169 28.13 5.31 -11.22
N SER A 170 28.03 6.32 -10.34
CA SER A 170 29.19 7.05 -9.82
C SER A 170 30.15 6.18 -9.00
N GLN A 171 29.66 5.06 -8.48
CA GLN A 171 30.44 4.06 -7.73
C GLN A 171 30.69 2.78 -8.55
N GLY A 172 30.44 2.82 -9.87
CA GLY A 172 30.74 1.72 -10.78
C GLY A 172 29.68 0.63 -10.87
N LEU A 173 28.52 0.78 -10.21
CA LEU A 173 27.39 -0.13 -10.34
C LEU A 173 26.40 0.41 -11.38
N TYR A 174 26.44 -0.14 -12.59
CA TYR A 174 25.59 0.32 -13.70
C TYR A 174 24.28 -0.47 -13.78
N PHE A 175 23.16 0.23 -13.84
CA PHE A 175 21.85 -0.41 -13.98
C PHE A 175 21.64 -1.04 -15.36
N TYR A 176 21.99 -0.32 -16.42
CA TYR A 176 21.79 -0.77 -17.80
C TYR A 176 23.01 -1.52 -18.34
N ASN A 177 22.77 -2.70 -18.89
CA ASN A 177 23.73 -3.45 -19.68
C ASN A 177 23.72 -2.89 -21.10
N THR A 178 24.79 -2.20 -21.48
CA THR A 178 24.92 -1.57 -22.80
C THR A 178 26.28 -1.88 -23.39
N THR A 179 26.50 -1.51 -24.65
CA THR A 179 27.84 -1.59 -25.26
C THR A 179 28.89 -0.80 -24.46
N THR A 180 28.51 0.29 -23.78
CA THR A 180 29.41 1.11 -22.96
C THR A 180 29.54 0.63 -21.52
N THR A 181 28.58 -0.16 -21.04
CA THR A 181 28.50 -0.69 -19.66
C THR A 181 28.13 -2.18 -19.72
N PRO A 182 29.01 -3.05 -20.27
CA PRO A 182 28.67 -4.44 -20.55
C PRO A 182 28.45 -5.30 -19.29
N ASP A 183 28.85 -4.80 -18.12
CA ASP A 183 28.63 -5.43 -16.82
C ASP A 183 27.37 -4.90 -16.11
N GLY A 184 26.54 -4.11 -16.81
CA GLY A 184 25.31 -3.57 -16.24
C GLY A 184 24.28 -4.65 -15.89
N LEU A 185 23.41 -4.36 -14.93
CA LEU A 185 22.52 -5.35 -14.31
C LEU A 185 21.40 -5.86 -15.23
N ILE A 186 20.86 -5.00 -16.09
CA ILE A 186 19.67 -5.27 -16.92
C ILE A 186 19.95 -4.93 -18.37
N GLY A 187 19.86 -5.91 -19.26
CA GLY A 187 19.89 -5.75 -20.71
C GLY A 187 18.53 -5.45 -21.31
N SER A 188 18.55 -4.99 -22.57
CA SER A 188 17.36 -4.58 -23.32
C SER A 188 16.36 -5.72 -23.56
N GLU A 189 16.82 -6.97 -23.65
CA GLU A 189 15.99 -8.14 -23.99
C GLU A 189 15.67 -9.03 -22.78
N ASP A 190 16.07 -8.60 -21.58
CA ASP A 190 15.90 -9.37 -20.35
C ASP A 190 14.43 -9.54 -19.97
N VAL A 191 14.14 -10.64 -19.29
CA VAL A 191 12.87 -10.84 -18.58
C VAL A 191 13.13 -10.50 -17.11
N ILE A 192 12.44 -9.50 -16.60
CA ILE A 192 12.62 -8.99 -15.23
C ILE A 192 11.42 -9.37 -14.38
N ILE A 193 11.66 -10.12 -13.30
CA ILE A 193 10.69 -10.29 -12.22
C ILE A 193 10.90 -9.16 -11.22
N ILE A 194 9.88 -8.31 -11.05
CA ILE A 194 9.78 -7.42 -9.90
C ILE A 194 9.10 -8.21 -8.79
N LYS A 195 9.91 -8.68 -7.84
CA LYS A 195 9.41 -9.35 -6.64
C LYS A 195 8.93 -8.27 -5.68
N MET A 196 7.62 -8.07 -5.57
CA MET A 196 7.01 -7.15 -4.60
C MET A 196 6.52 -7.86 -3.33
N ASN A 197 6.15 -7.11 -2.31
CA ASN A 197 5.40 -7.60 -1.15
C ASN A 197 3.91 -7.46 -1.44
N GLY A 198 3.28 -8.56 -1.87
CA GLY A 198 1.86 -8.62 -2.19
C GLY A 198 0.99 -9.26 -1.12
N GLN A 199 1.56 -9.68 0.02
CA GLN A 199 0.80 -10.33 1.10
C GLN A 199 -0.14 -9.36 1.83
N TRP A 200 0.24 -8.09 1.97
CA TRP A 200 -0.47 -7.11 2.80
C TRP A 200 -0.92 -5.90 2.00
N GLN A 201 -2.11 -5.41 2.33
CA GLN A 201 -2.65 -4.17 1.80
C GLN A 201 -2.06 -2.94 2.50
N GLY A 202 -2.33 -1.76 1.96
CA GLY A 202 -1.88 -0.49 2.52
C GLY A 202 -0.36 -0.45 2.68
N ARG A 203 0.13 0.17 3.76
CA ARG A 203 1.57 0.37 4.04
C ARG A 203 2.31 -0.92 4.45
N GLY A 204 1.64 -2.07 4.38
CA GLY A 204 2.26 -3.38 4.56
C GLY A 204 2.80 -3.97 3.25
N GLY A 205 2.35 -3.48 2.09
CA GLY A 205 2.83 -3.89 0.77
C GLY A 205 3.88 -2.94 0.20
N THR A 206 4.51 -3.33 -0.91
CA THR A 206 5.48 -2.49 -1.62
C THR A 206 4.82 -1.27 -2.25
N ASN A 207 5.50 -0.12 -2.20
CA ASN A 207 5.00 1.11 -2.81
C ASN A 207 4.78 0.98 -4.33
N THR A 208 3.53 1.13 -4.79
CA THR A 208 3.19 0.98 -6.22
C THR A 208 3.65 2.16 -7.07
N ASP A 209 3.85 3.35 -6.49
CA ASP A 209 4.47 4.47 -7.21
C ASP A 209 5.96 4.21 -7.47
N LEU A 210 6.63 3.53 -6.54
CA LEU A 210 8.01 3.08 -6.72
C LEU A 210 8.10 1.97 -7.77
N ILE A 211 7.21 0.97 -7.71
CA ILE A 211 7.13 -0.08 -8.76
C ILE A 211 6.94 0.56 -10.13
N LYS A 212 6.00 1.51 -10.25
CA LYS A 212 5.74 2.22 -11.50
C LYS A 212 6.98 2.94 -12.03
N SER A 213 7.74 3.60 -11.15
CA SER A 213 8.96 4.34 -11.53
C SER A 213 10.12 3.39 -11.89
N VAL A 214 10.22 2.23 -11.24
CA VAL A 214 11.18 1.17 -11.62
C VAL A 214 10.85 0.60 -13.00
N ILE A 215 9.58 0.29 -13.28
CA ILE A 215 9.15 -0.16 -14.62
C ILE A 215 9.45 0.91 -15.66
N ASN A 216 9.12 2.17 -15.38
CA ASN A 216 9.44 3.30 -16.25
C ASN A 216 10.95 3.40 -16.53
N THR A 217 11.78 3.14 -15.52
CA THR A 217 13.24 3.10 -15.67
C THR A 217 13.69 1.95 -16.58
N ILE A 218 13.12 0.76 -16.43
CA ILE A 218 13.46 -0.42 -17.25
C ILE A 218 13.07 -0.22 -18.71
N ILE A 219 11.83 0.21 -18.99
CA ILE A 219 11.34 0.36 -20.38
C ILE A 219 12.06 1.46 -21.16
N ASN A 220 12.62 2.44 -20.45
CA ASN A 220 13.47 3.49 -21.02
C ASN A 220 14.96 3.06 -21.14
N HIS A 221 15.23 1.76 -21.21
CA HIS A 221 16.58 1.25 -21.49
C HIS A 221 17.20 2.00 -22.68
N PRO A 222 18.46 2.49 -22.58
CA PRO A 222 19.06 3.36 -23.60
C PRO A 222 19.18 2.69 -24.98
N ASP A 223 19.37 1.37 -25.02
CA ASP A 223 19.40 0.58 -26.26
C ASP A 223 17.99 0.18 -26.77
N GLY A 224 16.93 0.67 -26.12
CA GLY A 224 15.53 0.30 -26.34
C GLY A 224 15.17 -1.02 -25.66
N PHE A 225 14.09 -1.05 -24.87
CA PHE A 225 13.67 -2.27 -24.19
C PHE A 225 12.75 -3.13 -25.07
N THR A 226 13.05 -4.40 -25.23
CA THR A 226 12.23 -5.39 -25.97
C THR A 226 11.89 -6.61 -25.15
N GLY A 227 12.45 -6.69 -23.94
CA GLY A 227 12.21 -7.73 -22.96
C GLY A 227 10.80 -7.69 -22.35
N GLU A 228 10.71 -8.19 -21.13
CA GLU A 228 9.45 -8.31 -20.39
C GLU A 228 9.63 -7.92 -18.92
N VAL A 229 8.61 -7.35 -18.30
CA VAL A 229 8.53 -7.18 -16.84
C VAL A 229 7.32 -7.91 -16.27
N VAL A 230 7.55 -8.74 -15.24
CA VAL A 230 6.51 -9.44 -14.49
C VAL A 230 6.55 -9.00 -13.03
N ILE A 231 5.49 -8.36 -12.54
CA ILE A 231 5.33 -8.08 -11.11
C ILE A 231 4.77 -9.34 -10.44
N ALA A 232 5.52 -9.92 -9.50
CA ALA A 232 5.13 -11.20 -8.92
C ALA A 232 5.43 -11.32 -7.43
N ASP A 233 4.64 -12.15 -6.74
CA ASP A 233 4.85 -12.54 -5.35
C ASP A 233 4.04 -13.81 -5.03
N ASN A 234 4.49 -14.59 -4.05
CA ASN A 234 3.76 -15.77 -3.55
C ASN A 234 2.81 -15.47 -2.39
N GLY A 235 2.75 -14.23 -1.89
CA GLY A 235 1.68 -13.73 -1.02
C GLY A 235 1.42 -14.50 0.29
N GLN A 236 2.17 -15.57 0.53
CA GLN A 236 1.96 -16.62 1.54
C GLN A 236 0.50 -17.11 1.65
N GLY A 237 -0.25 -17.17 0.54
CA GLY A 237 -1.67 -17.57 0.53
C GLY A 237 -2.66 -16.43 0.74
N LEU A 238 -2.16 -15.20 0.88
CA LEU A 238 -2.91 -13.96 1.00
C LEU A 238 -2.52 -12.96 -0.10
N GLY A 239 -1.85 -13.42 -1.16
CA GLY A 239 -1.28 -12.58 -2.21
C GLY A 239 -2.33 -11.81 -3.00
N MET A 240 -2.11 -10.51 -3.14
CA MET A 240 -2.99 -9.61 -3.88
C MET A 240 -2.18 -8.68 -4.77
N MET A 241 -2.41 -8.77 -6.09
CA MET A 241 -1.95 -7.73 -7.03
C MET A 241 -2.95 -6.57 -7.14
N ASN A 242 -4.20 -6.79 -6.73
CA ASN A 242 -5.27 -5.79 -6.78
C ASN A 242 -6.01 -5.63 -5.43
N PRO A 243 -5.33 -5.19 -4.36
CA PRO A 243 -5.98 -4.92 -3.08
C PRO A 243 -6.85 -3.66 -3.14
N TYR A 244 -7.76 -3.50 -2.16
CA TYR A 244 -8.61 -2.29 -2.05
C TYR A 244 -7.81 -1.03 -1.72
N THR A 245 -6.69 -1.20 -1.01
CA THR A 245 -5.77 -0.10 -0.66
C THR A 245 -4.34 -0.56 -0.88
N SER A 246 -3.54 0.29 -1.51
CA SER A 246 -2.15 0.04 -1.85
C SER A 246 -1.24 0.99 -1.09
N ASN A 247 0.02 0.59 -0.93
CA ASN A 247 1.06 1.50 -0.49
C ASN A 247 1.36 2.47 -1.65
N SER A 248 0.76 3.65 -1.65
CA SER A 248 1.03 4.67 -2.66
C SER A 248 0.49 6.02 -2.21
N TYR A 249 0.78 7.06 -2.98
CA TYR A 249 0.16 8.36 -2.86
C TYR A 249 -1.33 8.29 -3.23
N TYR A 250 -1.65 7.57 -4.31
CA TYR A 250 -3.02 7.24 -4.71
C TYR A 250 -3.35 5.81 -4.30
N GLN A 251 -3.91 5.63 -3.10
CA GLN A 251 -4.11 4.30 -2.49
C GLN A 251 -4.95 3.32 -3.32
N ASN A 252 -5.71 3.79 -4.31
CA ASN A 252 -6.44 2.93 -5.23
C ASN A 252 -5.56 2.33 -6.34
N GLN A 253 -4.34 2.85 -6.57
CA GLN A 253 -3.38 2.36 -7.56
C GLN A 253 -2.73 1.05 -7.12
N SER A 254 -3.22 -0.07 -7.64
CA SER A 254 -2.67 -1.39 -7.34
C SER A 254 -1.50 -1.78 -8.26
N ALA A 255 -0.76 -2.84 -7.89
CA ALA A 255 0.30 -3.38 -8.74
C ALA A 255 -0.25 -3.93 -10.07
N TYR A 256 -1.45 -4.50 -10.04
CA TYR A 256 -2.19 -4.90 -11.24
C TYR A 256 -2.46 -3.69 -12.15
N GLU A 257 -2.98 -2.60 -11.60
CA GLU A 257 -3.25 -1.38 -12.38
C GLU A 257 -1.98 -0.72 -12.92
N VAL A 258 -0.87 -0.81 -12.18
CA VAL A 258 0.43 -0.37 -12.69
C VAL A 258 0.87 -1.23 -13.89
N ALA A 259 0.72 -2.55 -13.83
CA ALA A 259 1.02 -3.40 -14.98
C ALA A 259 0.15 -3.05 -16.20
N GLU A 260 -1.17 -2.94 -16.00
CA GLU A 260 -2.13 -2.58 -17.05
C GLU A 260 -1.84 -1.22 -17.69
N PHE A 261 -1.33 -0.26 -16.89
CA PHE A 261 -0.93 1.06 -17.39
C PHE A 261 0.15 0.97 -18.47
N PHE A 262 1.08 0.03 -18.38
CA PHE A 262 2.15 -0.16 -19.37
C PHE A 262 1.82 -1.21 -20.44
N ALA A 263 0.88 -2.11 -20.18
CA ALA A 263 0.59 -3.27 -21.02
C ALA A 263 0.11 -2.93 -22.44
N SER A 264 -0.37 -1.71 -22.71
CA SER A 264 -0.79 -1.31 -24.07
C SER A 264 0.38 -1.13 -25.04
N GLU A 265 1.58 -0.85 -24.54
CA GLU A 265 2.75 -0.53 -25.36
C GLU A 265 3.95 -1.45 -25.06
N TRP A 266 3.98 -2.08 -23.89
CA TRP A 266 5.11 -2.86 -23.40
C TRP A 266 4.66 -4.22 -22.88
N ASN A 267 5.59 -5.19 -22.87
CA ASN A 267 5.36 -6.50 -22.26
C ASN A 267 5.47 -6.38 -20.74
N VAL A 268 4.44 -5.84 -20.10
CA VAL A 268 4.37 -5.71 -18.64
C VAL A 268 3.13 -6.46 -18.15
N SER A 269 3.32 -7.33 -17.17
CA SER A 269 2.23 -8.09 -16.55
C SER A 269 2.39 -8.21 -15.04
N SER A 270 1.35 -8.71 -14.37
CA SER A 270 1.42 -9.10 -12.97
C SER A 270 0.95 -10.54 -12.79
N MET A 271 1.52 -11.26 -11.82
CA MET A 271 1.16 -12.64 -11.53
C MET A 271 1.26 -12.95 -10.03
N VAL A 272 0.16 -13.40 -9.44
CA VAL A 272 0.15 -13.95 -8.08
C VAL A 272 0.58 -15.41 -8.13
N TRP A 273 1.64 -15.79 -7.41
CA TRP A 273 2.11 -17.17 -7.34
C TRP A 273 1.31 -18.05 -6.37
N ASP A 274 0.38 -17.50 -5.58
CA ASP A 274 -0.49 -18.25 -4.67
C ASP A 274 -1.20 -19.41 -5.38
N GLY A 275 -1.68 -19.18 -6.61
CA GLY A 275 -2.34 -20.20 -7.42
C GLY A 275 -1.43 -21.36 -7.83
N LEU A 276 -0.11 -21.17 -7.79
CA LEU A 276 0.89 -22.19 -8.13
C LEU A 276 1.22 -23.09 -6.95
N ARG A 277 0.99 -22.62 -5.71
CA ARG A 277 1.44 -23.30 -4.47
C ARG A 277 0.96 -24.74 -4.40
N GLY A 278 -0.26 -25.00 -4.91
CA GLY A 278 -0.95 -26.29 -4.99
C GLY A 278 -0.22 -27.40 -5.75
N SER A 279 0.76 -27.05 -6.59
CA SER A 279 1.29 -27.96 -7.60
C SER A 279 2.80 -28.09 -7.47
N THR A 280 3.26 -29.29 -7.10
CA THR A 280 4.68 -29.66 -7.22
C THR A 280 4.88 -30.30 -8.58
N VAL A 281 5.80 -29.76 -9.37
CA VAL A 281 6.04 -30.13 -10.78
C VAL A 281 7.53 -30.36 -11.03
N ASP A 282 7.88 -31.05 -12.11
CA ASP A 282 9.25 -31.09 -12.59
C ASP A 282 9.58 -29.82 -13.39
N ASP A 283 10.84 -29.54 -13.74
CA ASP A 283 11.19 -28.36 -14.56
C ASP A 283 11.04 -28.65 -16.07
N TYR A 284 11.10 -27.61 -16.91
CA TYR A 284 10.80 -27.72 -18.35
C TYR A 284 11.72 -28.70 -19.12
N ASN A 285 12.95 -28.90 -18.65
CA ASN A 285 13.88 -29.87 -19.23
C ASN A 285 13.50 -31.33 -19.00
N ASN A 286 12.48 -31.60 -18.17
CA ASN A 286 11.89 -32.92 -17.96
C ASN A 286 10.53 -33.06 -18.67
N ASP A 287 10.26 -32.23 -19.68
CA ASP A 287 9.01 -32.18 -20.46
C ASP A 287 7.75 -31.86 -19.63
N ASP A 288 7.92 -31.28 -18.43
CA ASP A 288 6.82 -30.77 -17.61
C ASP A 288 6.59 -29.29 -17.94
N PHE A 289 5.49 -29.00 -18.63
CA PHE A 289 5.08 -27.64 -19.00
C PHE A 289 3.97 -27.07 -18.10
N ALA A 290 3.61 -27.76 -17.02
CA ALA A 290 2.63 -27.26 -16.06
C ALA A 290 3.22 -26.12 -15.23
N ASN A 291 2.38 -25.13 -14.91
CA ASN A 291 2.73 -24.09 -13.95
C ASN A 291 2.69 -24.67 -12.54
N GLY A 292 3.64 -24.31 -11.69
CA GLY A 292 3.73 -24.84 -10.34
C GLY A 292 5.04 -24.46 -9.66
N TYR A 293 5.41 -25.22 -8.64
CA TYR A 293 6.68 -25.13 -7.96
C TYR A 293 7.55 -26.34 -8.28
N VAL A 294 8.78 -26.07 -8.71
CA VAL A 294 9.82 -27.11 -8.71
C VAL A 294 10.40 -27.16 -7.31
N ARG A 295 10.50 -28.35 -6.74
CA ARG A 295 10.96 -28.56 -5.36
C ARG A 295 12.06 -29.61 -5.31
N SER A 296 13.13 -29.28 -4.60
CA SER A 296 14.20 -30.21 -4.26
C SER A 296 13.62 -31.41 -3.50
N SER A 297 14.09 -32.61 -3.84
CA SER A 297 13.80 -33.82 -3.06
C SER A 297 14.69 -33.93 -1.80
N VAL A 298 15.68 -33.05 -1.66
CA VAL A 298 16.64 -33.03 -0.56
C VAL A 298 16.23 -31.96 0.44
N TRP A 299 16.10 -32.37 1.70
CA TRP A 299 15.93 -31.48 2.84
C TRP A 299 17.28 -30.89 3.25
N ASN A 300 17.37 -29.56 3.31
CA ASN A 300 18.49 -28.91 3.98
C ASN A 300 18.25 -28.95 5.49
N ASN A 301 19.09 -29.67 6.22
CA ASN A 301 18.95 -29.85 7.66
C ASN A 301 19.51 -28.66 8.47
N ASP A 302 20.35 -27.82 7.87
CA ASP A 302 20.91 -26.68 8.59
C ASP A 302 19.89 -25.54 8.61
N THR A 303 19.24 -25.31 7.48
CA THR A 303 18.24 -24.25 7.34
C THR A 303 16.80 -24.74 7.38
N GLN A 304 16.62 -26.03 7.65
CA GLN A 304 15.34 -26.73 7.77
C GLN A 304 14.44 -26.45 6.57
N LEU A 305 14.92 -26.75 5.34
CA LEU A 305 14.25 -26.31 4.11
C LEU A 305 14.33 -27.21 2.86
N PHE A 306 13.20 -27.40 2.17
CA PHE A 306 13.17 -27.88 0.79
C PHE A 306 13.24 -26.70 -0.17
N VAL A 307 14.40 -26.49 -0.78
CA VAL A 307 14.56 -25.44 -1.80
C VAL A 307 13.56 -25.65 -2.92
N SER A 308 12.75 -24.63 -3.16
CA SER A 308 11.71 -24.64 -4.17
C SER A 308 11.57 -23.25 -4.79
N TYR A 309 11.06 -23.21 -6.02
CA TYR A 309 10.92 -21.98 -6.77
C TYR A 309 9.77 -22.08 -7.78
N PRO A 310 9.13 -20.96 -8.12
CA PRO A 310 8.01 -20.97 -9.04
C PRO A 310 8.50 -21.18 -10.48
N LYS A 311 7.68 -21.88 -11.25
CA LYS A 311 7.83 -22.05 -12.70
C LYS A 311 6.48 -21.77 -13.35
N PHE A 312 6.44 -20.88 -14.34
CA PHE A 312 5.20 -20.42 -14.95
C PHE A 312 5.39 -19.87 -16.36
N GLN A 313 4.33 -19.89 -17.15
CA GLN A 313 4.24 -19.11 -18.38
C GLN A 313 3.90 -17.65 -18.08
N SER A 314 4.67 -16.73 -18.66
CA SER A 314 4.41 -15.30 -18.64
C SER A 314 2.98 -14.99 -19.13
N PRO A 315 2.22 -14.13 -18.42
CA PRO A 315 0.94 -13.63 -18.91
C PRO A 315 1.04 -12.72 -20.15
N ALA A 316 2.13 -11.96 -20.31
CA ALA A 316 2.27 -11.00 -21.40
C ALA A 316 2.74 -11.65 -22.71
N THR A 317 3.75 -12.52 -22.63
CA THR A 317 4.46 -13.04 -23.81
C THR A 317 4.28 -14.54 -24.01
N GLY A 318 3.82 -15.26 -22.98
CA GLY A 318 3.82 -16.73 -22.97
C GLY A 318 5.19 -17.36 -22.78
N ALA A 319 6.24 -16.57 -22.47
CA ALA A 319 7.57 -17.08 -22.16
C ALA A 319 7.53 -18.08 -21.00
N TYR A 320 8.25 -19.19 -21.14
CA TYR A 320 8.39 -20.22 -20.11
C TYR A 320 9.47 -19.80 -19.09
N ILE A 321 9.05 -19.40 -17.90
CA ILE A 321 9.94 -18.85 -16.87
C ILE A 321 10.13 -19.91 -15.76
N SER A 322 11.36 -20.39 -15.60
CA SER A 322 11.79 -21.12 -14.41
C SER A 322 12.59 -20.17 -13.54
N PHE A 323 12.10 -19.86 -12.34
CA PHE A 323 12.72 -18.84 -11.49
C PHE A 323 14.20 -19.12 -11.19
N LYS A 324 14.56 -20.39 -10.97
CA LYS A 324 15.96 -20.81 -10.82
C LYS A 324 16.70 -20.87 -12.15
N GLN A 325 16.15 -21.58 -13.14
CA GLN A 325 16.92 -21.96 -14.33
C GLN A 325 16.97 -20.88 -15.42
N GLY A 326 16.01 -19.95 -15.45
CA GLY A 326 15.90 -18.89 -16.46
C GLY A 326 14.77 -19.12 -17.45
N ILE A 327 14.95 -18.59 -18.66
CA ILE A 327 13.94 -18.65 -19.72
C ILE A 327 14.13 -19.92 -20.54
N TRP A 328 13.10 -20.74 -20.66
CA TRP A 328 13.15 -22.00 -21.41
C TRP A 328 12.86 -21.81 -22.90
N ASN A 329 13.64 -22.48 -23.73
CA ASN A 329 13.43 -22.62 -25.16
C ASN A 329 13.64 -24.09 -25.58
N ASN A 330 12.71 -24.64 -26.37
CA ASN A 330 12.74 -26.06 -26.75
C ASN A 330 13.98 -26.46 -27.58
N ASP A 331 14.59 -25.52 -28.31
CA ASP A 331 15.74 -25.80 -29.18
C ASP A 331 17.07 -25.59 -28.47
N THR A 332 17.14 -24.64 -27.53
CA THR A 332 18.39 -24.17 -26.90
C THR A 332 18.49 -24.43 -25.40
N GLY A 333 17.40 -24.89 -24.77
CA GLY A 333 17.35 -25.14 -23.34
C GLY A 333 17.12 -23.85 -22.53
N PHE A 334 17.69 -23.79 -21.33
CA PHE A 334 17.55 -22.63 -20.45
C PHE A 334 18.55 -21.52 -20.77
N ASP A 335 18.03 -20.30 -20.90
CA ASP A 335 18.80 -19.05 -20.83
C ASP A 335 18.69 -18.46 -19.42
N SER A 336 19.66 -18.82 -18.56
CA SER A 336 19.76 -18.32 -17.19
C SER A 336 20.14 -16.84 -17.13
N GLY A 337 20.89 -16.35 -18.12
CA GLY A 337 21.40 -14.98 -18.14
C GLY A 337 20.30 -13.95 -18.35
N ARG A 338 19.28 -14.32 -19.14
CA ARG A 338 18.16 -13.45 -19.53
C ARG A 338 17.13 -13.19 -18.44
N LEU A 339 17.05 -14.02 -17.39
CA LEU A 339 16.12 -13.81 -16.29
C LEU A 339 16.76 -12.99 -15.16
N LYS A 340 16.21 -11.82 -14.87
CA LYS A 340 16.62 -10.95 -13.77
C LYS A 340 15.54 -10.86 -12.70
N VAL A 341 15.96 -10.69 -11.44
CA VAL A 341 15.04 -10.46 -10.31
C VAL A 341 15.43 -9.17 -9.62
N ILE A 342 14.47 -8.25 -9.48
CA ILE A 342 14.59 -7.09 -8.60
C ILE A 342 13.70 -7.35 -7.39
N ASN A 343 14.30 -7.39 -6.20
CA ASN A 343 13.57 -7.62 -4.95
C ASN A 343 13.20 -6.29 -4.32
N MET A 344 11.89 -6.05 -4.14
CA MET A 344 11.36 -4.76 -3.69
C MET A 344 10.47 -4.90 -2.45
N PRO A 345 11.02 -5.10 -1.24
CA PRO A 345 10.24 -5.09 -0.01
C PRO A 345 9.92 -3.68 0.46
N VAL A 346 8.92 -3.57 1.34
CA VAL A 346 8.76 -2.43 2.26
C VAL A 346 9.45 -2.73 3.59
N LEU A 347 10.14 -1.73 4.17
CA LEU A 347 10.75 -1.84 5.50
C LEU A 347 9.69 -1.69 6.60
N LYS A 348 9.57 -2.70 7.45
CA LYS A 348 8.58 -2.71 8.54
C LYS A 348 8.98 -3.66 9.67
N THR A 349 8.38 -3.46 10.85
CA THR A 349 8.48 -4.44 11.94
C THR A 349 7.69 -5.71 11.65
N HIS A 350 7.99 -6.78 12.39
CA HIS A 350 7.36 -8.09 12.28
C HIS A 350 7.34 -8.79 13.63
N PHE A 351 6.17 -9.22 14.13
CA PHE A 351 6.09 -9.79 15.48
C PHE A 351 6.90 -11.08 15.69
N ARG A 352 7.04 -11.93 14.66
CA ARG A 352 7.83 -13.18 14.76
C ARG A 352 9.35 -13.01 14.62
N TYR A 353 9.79 -12.01 13.85
CA TYR A 353 11.19 -11.91 13.40
C TYR A 353 11.78 -10.51 13.61
N GLY A 354 11.08 -9.60 14.28
CA GLY A 354 11.55 -8.24 14.49
C GLY A 354 11.36 -7.32 13.29
N VAL A 355 12.06 -7.59 12.18
CA VAL A 355 12.05 -6.75 10.96
C VAL A 355 11.71 -7.58 9.72
N SER A 356 10.96 -6.99 8.80
CA SER A 356 10.83 -7.46 7.42
C SER A 356 11.55 -6.48 6.48
N GLY A 357 12.58 -6.99 5.81
CA GLY A 357 13.31 -6.31 4.74
C GLY A 357 13.61 -7.29 3.59
N CYS A 358 14.67 -7.05 2.84
CA CYS A 358 15.15 -7.81 1.68
C CYS A 358 15.28 -9.31 1.94
N ILE A 359 15.91 -9.73 3.04
CA ILE A 359 16.16 -11.14 3.38
C ILE A 359 14.85 -11.87 3.69
N LYS A 360 14.11 -11.41 4.71
CA LYS A 360 12.83 -12.00 5.10
C LYS A 360 11.86 -12.04 3.93
N HIS A 361 11.83 -10.98 3.13
CA HIS A 361 10.91 -10.87 2.00
C HIS A 361 11.04 -12.04 1.02
N TYR A 362 12.23 -12.63 0.85
CA TYR A 362 12.47 -13.75 -0.06
C TYR A 362 11.64 -15.01 0.26
N MET A 363 11.01 -15.07 1.43
CA MET A 363 9.95 -16.02 1.78
C MET A 363 8.77 -16.05 0.79
N GLY A 364 8.60 -14.99 -0.01
CA GLY A 364 7.67 -14.98 -1.15
C GLY A 364 8.12 -15.82 -2.34
N VAL A 365 9.20 -16.61 -2.25
CA VAL A 365 9.74 -17.46 -3.33
C VAL A 365 9.53 -18.97 -3.13
N PRO A 366 9.69 -19.60 -1.96
CA PRO A 366 9.49 -21.04 -1.82
C PRO A 366 8.02 -21.45 -1.90
N GLN A 367 7.76 -22.72 -2.20
CA GLN A 367 6.44 -23.33 -2.13
C GLN A 367 5.96 -23.40 -0.68
N GLY A 368 4.92 -22.65 -0.34
CA GLY A 368 4.41 -22.60 1.03
C GLY A 368 3.24 -23.54 1.34
N TYR A 369 2.96 -23.76 2.64
CA TYR A 369 1.79 -24.47 3.22
C TYR A 369 1.52 -25.93 2.81
N ILE A 370 2.23 -26.49 1.82
CA ILE A 370 2.02 -27.87 1.34
C ILE A 370 3.03 -28.85 1.94
N VAL A 371 4.03 -28.34 2.64
CA VAL A 371 5.06 -29.15 3.28
C VAL A 371 4.95 -28.98 4.80
N GLU A 372 4.83 -30.09 5.50
CA GLU A 372 4.96 -30.12 6.97
C GLU A 372 6.35 -29.61 7.34
N SER A 373 6.43 -28.60 8.21
CA SER A 373 7.71 -28.22 8.80
C SER A 373 8.06 -29.17 9.95
N VAL A 374 9.29 -29.08 10.47
CA VAL A 374 9.65 -29.77 11.71
C VAL A 374 8.77 -29.35 12.89
N ASP A 375 8.20 -28.15 12.84
CA ASP A 375 7.06 -27.75 13.65
C ASP A 375 5.75 -27.94 12.85
N PRO A 376 4.90 -28.90 13.20
CA PRO A 376 3.67 -29.18 12.44
C PRO A 376 2.65 -28.03 12.49
N SER A 377 2.85 -27.01 13.34
CA SER A 377 1.96 -25.85 13.48
C SER A 377 2.40 -24.63 12.64
N ILE A 378 3.61 -24.67 12.07
CA ILE A 378 4.19 -23.56 11.32
C ILE A 378 4.49 -24.02 9.88
N PRO A 379 4.07 -23.27 8.84
CA PRO A 379 4.49 -23.57 7.47
C PRO A 379 6.01 -23.57 7.35
N HIS A 380 6.54 -24.51 6.59
CA HIS A 380 7.98 -24.72 6.42
C HIS A 380 8.76 -23.43 6.05
N GLU A 381 8.22 -22.63 5.15
CA GLU A 381 8.82 -21.36 4.72
C GLU A 381 8.89 -20.29 5.83
N HIS A 382 8.03 -20.38 6.84
CA HIS A 382 8.07 -19.50 8.01
C HIS A 382 9.18 -19.92 8.94
N PHE A 383 9.13 -21.17 9.39
CA PHE A 383 10.11 -21.71 10.32
C PHE A 383 11.55 -21.51 9.83
N SER A 384 11.81 -21.79 8.54
CA SER A 384 13.15 -21.66 7.93
C SER A 384 13.73 -20.24 7.92
N ILE A 385 12.96 -19.16 8.16
CA ILE A 385 13.55 -17.81 8.29
C ILE A 385 14.56 -17.81 9.44
N GLY A 386 14.15 -18.26 10.62
CA GLY A 386 14.98 -18.25 11.83
C GLY A 386 16.25 -19.06 11.65
N GLU A 387 16.20 -20.10 10.83
CA GLU A 387 17.33 -20.99 10.54
C GLU A 387 18.22 -20.52 9.38
N GLY A 388 18.02 -19.29 8.86
CA GLY A 388 18.84 -18.74 7.76
C GLY A 388 18.43 -19.19 6.35
N GLY A 389 17.32 -19.92 6.21
CA GLY A 389 16.91 -20.53 4.95
C GLY A 389 16.58 -19.56 3.82
N MET A 390 16.37 -18.27 4.11
CA MET A 390 16.24 -17.26 3.06
C MET A 390 17.57 -17.05 2.32
N GLY A 391 18.70 -17.14 3.01
CA GLY A 391 20.03 -17.12 2.41
C GLY A 391 20.26 -18.33 1.50
N THR A 392 19.97 -19.54 1.98
CA THR A 392 20.02 -20.78 1.19
C THR A 392 19.11 -20.71 -0.05
N LEU A 393 17.89 -20.21 0.11
CA LEU A 393 16.96 -20.04 -1.02
C LEU A 393 17.52 -19.09 -2.07
N MET A 394 18.05 -17.93 -1.68
CA MET A 394 18.69 -17.02 -2.63
C MET A 394 19.88 -17.67 -3.34
N ALA A 395 20.74 -18.36 -2.59
CA ALA A 395 21.94 -19.03 -3.10
C ALA A 395 21.62 -20.17 -4.07
N GLU A 396 20.63 -21.00 -3.75
CA GLU A 396 20.30 -22.20 -4.51
C GLU A 396 19.23 -21.96 -5.59
N THR A 397 18.62 -20.79 -5.65
CA THR A 397 17.64 -20.44 -6.70
C THR A 397 18.15 -19.31 -7.59
N ARG A 398 17.81 -18.06 -7.30
CA ARG A 398 18.22 -16.88 -8.05
C ARG A 398 18.28 -15.66 -7.15
N ALA A 399 19.49 -15.32 -6.71
CA ALA A 399 19.73 -14.07 -6.00
C ALA A 399 19.24 -12.87 -6.83
N PRO A 400 18.56 -11.89 -6.22
CA PRO A 400 18.19 -10.65 -6.90
C PRO A 400 19.42 -9.93 -7.43
N VAL A 401 19.35 -9.43 -8.66
CA VAL A 401 20.43 -8.58 -9.22
C VAL A 401 20.46 -7.20 -8.59
N LEU A 402 19.34 -6.78 -7.99
CA LEU A 402 19.23 -5.56 -7.22
C LEU A 402 18.14 -5.72 -6.16
N ASN A 403 18.41 -5.25 -4.95
CA ASN A 403 17.41 -5.04 -3.92
C ASN A 403 17.10 -3.55 -3.86
N ILE A 404 15.81 -3.18 -3.93
CA ILE A 404 15.35 -1.80 -3.72
C ILE A 404 14.39 -1.82 -2.54
N LEU A 405 14.82 -1.28 -1.41
CA LEU A 405 14.05 -1.24 -0.18
C LEU A 405 13.18 0.03 -0.15
N ASP A 406 11.87 -0.17 -0.14
CA ASP A 406 10.88 0.90 0.04
C ASP A 406 10.81 1.30 1.51
N MET A 407 11.21 2.55 1.79
CA MET A 407 11.15 3.15 3.12
C MET A 407 10.38 4.46 3.10
N VAL A 408 9.57 4.71 2.06
CA VAL A 408 8.80 5.96 1.94
C VAL A 408 7.86 6.09 3.14
N TRP A 409 7.17 4.99 3.45
CA TRP A 409 6.38 4.79 4.65
C TRP A 409 6.84 3.51 5.37
N VAL A 410 7.28 3.64 6.62
CA VAL A 410 7.76 2.50 7.42
C VAL A 410 6.82 2.24 8.60
N ASN A 411 6.65 0.98 8.98
CA ASN A 411 6.08 0.63 10.28
C ASN A 411 7.23 0.41 11.25
N ALA A 412 7.40 1.31 12.22
CA ALA A 412 8.45 1.28 13.23
C ALA A 412 7.91 1.02 14.64
N HIS A 413 6.96 0.09 14.76
CA HIS A 413 6.37 -0.33 16.03
C HIS A 413 7.06 -1.59 16.57
N PRO A 414 7.90 -1.50 17.62
CA PRO A 414 8.57 -2.66 18.21
C PRO A 414 7.60 -3.57 18.97
N LEU A 415 7.94 -4.85 19.05
CA LEU A 415 7.09 -5.88 19.64
C LEU A 415 6.74 -5.59 21.11
N GLU A 416 7.72 -5.17 21.90
CA GLU A 416 7.63 -4.94 23.35
C GLU A 416 6.79 -3.70 23.67
N SER A 417 6.84 -2.71 22.77
CA SER A 417 6.30 -1.38 23.00
C SER A 417 4.97 -1.11 22.30
N SER A 418 4.53 -1.96 21.37
CA SER A 418 3.36 -1.67 20.55
C SER A 418 2.56 -2.89 20.11
N SER A 419 1.24 -2.78 20.16
CA SER A 419 0.32 -3.73 19.52
C SER A 419 0.14 -3.49 18.01
N GLN A 420 0.80 -2.47 17.45
CA GLN A 420 0.76 -2.11 16.02
C GLN A 420 1.96 -2.67 15.25
N THR A 421 2.74 -3.53 15.91
CA THR A 421 3.82 -4.31 15.30
C THR A 421 3.31 -5.05 14.06
N GLY A 422 4.10 -5.01 12.99
CA GLY A 422 3.75 -5.67 11.74
C GLY A 422 3.67 -7.19 11.87
N PRO A 423 3.31 -7.91 10.80
CA PRO A 423 3.58 -7.52 9.41
C PRO A 423 2.50 -6.69 8.72
N TRP A 424 1.29 -6.62 9.27
CA TRP A 424 0.25 -5.70 8.82
C TRP A 424 0.65 -4.25 9.14
N SER A 425 0.38 -3.34 8.21
CA SER A 425 0.63 -1.91 8.44
C SER A 425 -0.47 -1.10 7.78
N MET A 426 -1.43 -0.66 8.59
CA MET A 426 -2.46 0.28 8.15
C MET A 426 -1.81 1.64 7.88
N THR A 427 -2.44 2.47 7.06
CA THR A 427 -1.97 3.84 6.79
C THR A 427 -1.74 4.63 8.07
N SER A 428 -2.56 4.43 9.11
CA SER A 428 -2.41 5.09 10.41
C SER A 428 -1.26 4.59 11.29
N TYR A 429 -0.63 3.46 10.95
CA TYR A 429 0.50 2.88 11.71
C TYR A 429 1.85 3.24 11.07
N ALA A 430 1.84 3.66 9.80
CA ALA A 430 3.08 3.98 9.12
C ALA A 430 3.52 5.41 9.42
N SER A 431 4.83 5.60 9.47
CA SER A 431 5.48 6.90 9.55
C SER A 431 6.17 7.20 8.22
N THR A 432 6.01 8.41 7.69
CA THR A 432 6.66 8.82 6.45
C THR A 432 8.11 9.21 6.71
N THR A 433 9.06 8.50 6.10
CA THR A 433 10.48 8.90 6.08
C THR A 433 10.89 9.51 4.73
N ASP A 434 10.20 9.13 3.66
CA ASP A 434 10.47 9.55 2.27
C ASP A 434 11.88 9.19 1.79
N ILE A 435 12.26 7.93 1.99
CA ILE A 435 13.57 7.38 1.64
C ILE A 435 13.37 6.13 0.76
N ILE A 436 14.22 5.98 -0.24
CA ILE A 436 14.43 4.72 -0.95
C ILE A 436 15.90 4.32 -0.84
N GLY A 437 16.16 3.02 -0.77
CA GLY A 437 17.52 2.47 -0.68
C GLY A 437 17.73 1.34 -1.66
N ALA A 438 18.95 1.14 -2.16
CA ALA A 438 19.28 0.01 -3.00
C ALA A 438 20.67 -0.56 -2.72
N SER A 439 20.83 -1.86 -2.95
CA SER A 439 22.11 -2.56 -2.91
C SER A 439 22.00 -3.94 -3.59
N ILE A 440 23.13 -4.49 -4.01
CA ILE A 440 23.26 -5.90 -4.37
C ILE A 440 23.45 -6.80 -3.13
N ASP A 441 23.77 -6.22 -1.97
CA ASP A 441 23.87 -6.89 -0.68
C ASP A 441 22.55 -6.70 0.11
N PRO A 442 21.64 -7.70 0.12
CA PRO A 442 20.39 -7.61 0.86
C PRO A 442 20.59 -7.61 2.38
N VAL A 443 21.68 -8.17 2.89
CA VAL A 443 21.97 -8.27 4.33
C VAL A 443 22.35 -6.90 4.86
N ALA A 444 23.32 -6.24 4.20
CA ALA A 444 23.76 -4.90 4.59
C ALA A 444 22.61 -3.90 4.48
N LEU A 445 21.79 -4.00 3.43
CA LEU A 445 20.66 -3.11 3.22
C LEU A 445 19.62 -3.24 4.35
N ASP A 446 19.33 -4.46 4.80
CA ASP A 446 18.43 -4.70 5.93
C ASP A 446 19.04 -4.21 7.25
N TYR A 447 20.30 -4.57 7.53
CA TYR A 447 21.03 -4.18 8.73
C TYR A 447 21.06 -2.65 8.88
N TRP A 448 21.58 -1.94 7.87
CA TRP A 448 21.78 -0.50 7.91
C TRP A 448 20.44 0.24 8.00
N SER A 449 19.45 -0.19 7.22
CA SER A 449 18.15 0.49 7.20
C SER A 449 17.36 0.28 8.49
N ALA A 450 17.46 -0.90 9.11
CA ALA A 450 16.88 -1.10 10.44
C ALA A 450 17.55 -0.17 11.47
N LYS A 451 18.88 -0.12 11.50
CA LYS A 451 19.64 0.65 12.49
C LYS A 451 19.50 2.16 12.33
N HIS A 452 19.53 2.68 11.10
CA HIS A 452 19.61 4.12 10.83
C HIS A 452 18.32 4.75 10.32
N ILE A 453 17.27 3.96 10.07
CA ILE A 453 15.97 4.47 9.64
C ILE A 453 14.85 3.96 10.56
N LEU A 454 14.77 2.64 10.78
CA LEU A 454 13.69 2.05 11.56
C LEU A 454 13.80 2.39 13.06
N LEU A 455 14.99 2.23 13.67
CA LEU A 455 15.22 2.59 15.07
C LEU A 455 15.00 4.08 15.35
N PRO A 456 15.58 5.03 14.58
CA PRO A 456 15.30 6.45 14.79
C PRO A 456 13.82 6.82 14.58
N THR A 457 13.11 6.08 13.72
CA THR A 457 11.66 6.25 13.58
C THR A 457 10.92 5.79 14.84
N ALA A 458 11.29 4.64 15.42
CA ALA A 458 10.71 4.17 16.67
C ALA A 458 10.95 5.16 17.83
N GLU A 459 12.16 5.72 17.91
CA GLU A 459 12.50 6.78 18.87
C GLU A 459 11.66 8.04 18.68
N TYR A 460 11.47 8.47 17.42
CA TYR A 460 10.60 9.61 17.09
C TYR A 460 9.14 9.39 17.52
N LEU A 461 8.68 8.14 17.54
CA LEU A 461 7.38 7.74 18.07
C LEU A 461 7.34 7.64 19.61
N ASN A 462 8.42 8.03 20.30
CA ASN A 462 8.62 7.97 21.75
C ASN A 462 8.66 6.55 22.34
N TYR A 463 9.06 5.54 21.56
CA TYR A 463 9.36 4.23 22.11
C TYR A 463 10.70 4.24 22.84
N THR A 464 10.73 3.59 24.01
CA THR A 464 11.92 3.49 24.88
C THR A 464 12.49 2.08 24.94
N ASP A 465 11.71 1.09 24.48
CA ASP A 465 12.15 -0.27 24.24
C ASP A 465 11.84 -0.62 22.79
N TYR A 466 12.90 -0.91 22.03
CA TYR A 466 12.84 -1.20 20.60
C TYR A 466 13.83 -2.31 20.23
N SER A 467 14.16 -3.14 21.21
CA SER A 467 15.20 -4.17 21.13
C SER A 467 14.86 -5.23 20.08
N SER A 468 13.58 -5.63 19.97
CA SER A 468 13.07 -6.57 18.97
C SER A 468 13.35 -6.19 17.51
N ILE A 469 13.61 -4.92 17.20
CA ILE A 469 13.91 -4.45 15.84
C ILE A 469 15.35 -3.93 15.69
N ASN A 470 16.17 -4.07 16.73
CA ASN A 470 17.57 -3.69 16.71
C ASN A 470 18.40 -4.80 16.03
N PRO A 471 19.12 -4.52 14.92
CA PRO A 471 19.98 -5.52 14.30
C PRO A 471 21.17 -5.92 15.16
N ASP A 472 21.49 -5.21 16.24
CA ASP A 472 22.57 -5.54 17.17
C ASP A 472 22.10 -6.31 18.41
N ASP A 473 20.79 -6.60 18.53
CA ASP A 473 20.25 -7.39 19.65
C ASP A 473 19.98 -8.83 19.24
N GLU A 474 20.72 -9.75 19.85
CA GLU A 474 20.61 -11.20 19.65
C GLU A 474 19.40 -11.81 20.37
N ALA A 475 18.82 -11.11 21.35
CA ALA A 475 17.79 -11.67 22.21
C ALA A 475 16.45 -11.88 21.51
N ILE A 476 15.75 -12.94 21.90
CA ILE A 476 14.34 -13.16 21.53
C ILE A 476 13.47 -12.38 22.51
N HIS A 477 12.55 -11.58 21.98
CA HIS A 477 11.72 -10.69 22.78
C HIS A 477 10.25 -11.14 22.83
N VAL A 478 9.59 -10.73 23.92
CA VAL A 478 8.19 -11.04 24.21
C VAL A 478 7.37 -9.76 24.40
N ASN A 479 6.18 -9.72 23.80
CA ASN A 479 5.20 -8.71 24.14
C ASN A 479 4.56 -9.07 25.50
N MET A 480 4.89 -8.32 26.55
CA MET A 480 4.37 -8.54 27.91
C MET A 480 2.94 -8.01 28.13
N GLY A 481 2.24 -7.62 27.05
CA GLY A 481 0.84 -7.22 27.08
C GLY A 481 -0.14 -8.40 27.16
N ASN A 482 -1.43 -8.13 26.93
CA ASN A 482 -2.51 -9.10 27.16
C ASN A 482 -2.50 -10.35 26.26
N GLN A 483 -1.60 -10.45 25.28
CA GLN A 483 -1.57 -11.54 24.30
C GLN A 483 -0.29 -12.40 24.33
N GLN A 484 0.70 -12.10 25.18
CA GLN A 484 1.99 -12.81 25.30
C GLN A 484 2.47 -13.42 23.97
N ILE A 485 2.92 -12.56 23.06
CA ILE A 485 3.44 -12.95 21.74
C ILE A 485 4.97 -12.93 21.83
N GLU A 486 5.61 -14.07 21.54
CA GLU A 486 7.06 -14.24 21.50
C GLU A 486 7.55 -14.20 20.04
N GLN A 487 8.74 -13.65 19.82
CA GLN A 487 9.45 -13.82 18.55
C GLN A 487 9.82 -15.30 18.35
N ASP A 488 9.71 -15.79 17.12
CA ASP A 488 10.23 -17.12 16.80
C ASP A 488 11.77 -17.10 16.75
N GLU A 489 12.35 -15.97 16.32
CA GLU A 489 13.80 -15.70 16.34
C GLU A 489 14.04 -14.18 16.31
N SER A 490 15.18 -13.73 16.84
CA SER A 490 15.58 -12.31 16.81
C SER A 490 15.94 -11.87 15.39
N PHE A 491 15.82 -10.56 15.14
CA PHE A 491 16.21 -9.99 13.85
C PHE A 491 17.70 -10.21 13.55
N HIS A 492 18.55 -10.02 14.56
CA HIS A 492 19.99 -10.25 14.44
C HIS A 492 20.29 -11.69 13.99
N ASN A 493 19.77 -12.68 14.72
CA ASN A 493 20.16 -14.08 14.53
C ASN A 493 19.75 -14.61 13.17
N TYR A 494 18.52 -14.32 12.70
CA TYR A 494 18.11 -14.82 11.39
C TYR A 494 18.88 -14.11 10.25
N LEU A 495 19.21 -12.83 10.43
CA LEU A 495 19.97 -12.05 9.47
C LEU A 495 21.41 -12.57 9.37
N GLU A 496 22.03 -12.88 10.51
CA GLU A 496 23.38 -13.46 10.58
C GLU A 496 23.43 -14.84 9.95
N ARG A 497 22.47 -15.73 10.26
CA ARG A 497 22.40 -17.06 9.66
C ARG A 497 22.21 -16.98 8.15
N SER A 498 21.33 -16.10 7.67
CA SER A 498 21.14 -15.86 6.23
C SER A 498 22.41 -15.29 5.56
N MET A 499 23.13 -14.40 6.25
CA MET A 499 24.43 -13.88 5.80
C MET A 499 25.46 -14.99 5.63
N ASN A 500 25.54 -15.91 6.60
CA ASN A 500 26.49 -17.03 6.56
C ASN A 500 26.20 -17.97 5.38
N GLU A 501 24.94 -18.34 5.16
CA GLU A 501 24.53 -19.15 3.99
C GLU A 501 24.92 -18.49 2.65
N LEU A 502 24.74 -17.17 2.55
CA LEU A 502 25.12 -16.40 1.37
C LEU A 502 26.65 -16.30 1.21
N LYS A 503 27.40 -16.09 2.30
CA LYS A 503 28.87 -16.09 2.27
C LYS A 503 29.43 -17.43 1.84
N ASP A 504 28.88 -18.52 2.35
CA ASP A 504 29.29 -19.89 2.01
C ASP A 504 29.01 -20.21 0.53
N ALA A 505 27.96 -19.61 -0.05
CA ALA A 505 27.68 -19.65 -1.47
C ALA A 505 28.50 -18.66 -2.32
N GLY A 506 29.38 -17.86 -1.70
CA GLY A 506 30.30 -16.95 -2.39
C GLY A 506 29.76 -15.56 -2.68
N PHE A 507 28.63 -15.17 -2.06
CA PHE A 507 28.11 -13.80 -2.18
C PHE A 507 28.87 -12.85 -1.24
N GLN A 508 29.14 -11.65 -1.74
CA GLN A 508 29.62 -10.54 -0.90
C GLN A 508 28.45 -9.97 -0.12
N VAL A 509 28.34 -10.34 1.15
CA VAL A 509 27.32 -9.82 2.06
C VAL A 509 27.89 -9.51 3.45
N THR A 510 27.34 -8.54 4.17
CA THR A 510 27.84 -8.20 5.51
C THR A 510 26.78 -7.58 6.44
N MET A 511 26.98 -7.78 7.75
CA MET A 511 26.29 -7.06 8.84
C MET A 511 27.23 -6.06 9.53
N PHE A 512 28.51 -5.99 9.13
CA PHE A 512 29.48 -5.14 9.79
C PHE A 512 29.57 -3.78 9.10
N GLU A 513 29.24 -2.70 9.80
CA GLU A 513 29.37 -1.34 9.26
C GLU A 513 30.80 -1.04 8.79
N SER A 514 31.83 -1.64 9.40
CA SER A 514 33.21 -1.50 8.94
C SER A 514 33.44 -1.99 7.50
N GLU A 515 32.53 -2.79 6.97
CA GLU A 515 32.57 -3.38 5.62
C GLU A 515 31.52 -2.74 4.69
N MET A 516 30.90 -1.62 5.08
CA MET A 516 29.83 -0.96 4.32
C MET A 516 30.27 0.43 3.83
N ASN A 517 30.04 0.74 2.56
CA ASN A 517 30.03 2.12 2.06
C ASN A 517 28.59 2.59 1.88
N VAL A 518 28.26 3.75 2.42
CA VAL A 518 26.91 4.30 2.39
C VAL A 518 26.95 5.64 1.67
N PHE A 519 26.31 5.66 0.52
CA PHE A 519 26.16 6.83 -0.33
C PHE A 519 24.76 7.39 -0.15
N VAL A 520 24.67 8.69 0.13
CA VAL A 520 23.41 9.37 0.40
C VAL A 520 23.28 10.57 -0.51
N LEU A 521 22.13 10.68 -1.19
CA LEU A 521 21.71 11.85 -1.92
C LEU A 521 20.41 12.41 -1.32
N VAL A 522 20.34 13.71 -1.13
CA VAL A 522 19.13 14.39 -0.64
C VAL A 522 18.56 15.24 -1.77
N MET A 523 17.32 14.97 -2.18
CA MET A 523 16.67 15.74 -3.24
C MET A 523 16.35 17.15 -2.75
N THR A 524 16.78 18.16 -3.50
CA THR A 524 16.57 19.59 -3.18
C THR A 524 15.22 20.12 -3.65
N ASP A 525 14.58 19.44 -4.60
CA ASP A 525 13.35 19.88 -5.29
C ASP A 525 12.10 19.07 -4.90
N ALA A 526 12.13 18.39 -3.75
CA ALA A 526 10.91 17.81 -3.18
C ALA A 526 9.98 18.95 -2.74
N GLY A 527 9.23 19.49 -3.72
CA GLY A 527 8.23 20.52 -3.49
C GLY A 527 7.23 20.04 -2.43
N PRO A 528 6.51 20.97 -1.78
CA PRO A 528 5.46 20.58 -0.84
C PRO A 528 4.54 19.58 -1.53
N ILE A 529 4.26 18.48 -0.84
CA ILE A 529 3.38 17.40 -1.29
C ILE A 529 1.96 18.00 -1.46
N THR A 530 1.70 18.59 -2.61
CA THR A 530 0.37 19.10 -2.98
C THR A 530 -0.31 18.06 -3.86
N PRO A 531 -1.42 17.46 -3.41
CA PRO A 531 -2.16 16.52 -4.22
C PRO A 531 -2.76 17.23 -5.42
N THR A 532 -2.35 16.83 -6.62
CA THR A 532 -3.01 17.21 -7.88
C THR A 532 -4.15 16.24 -8.14
N ILE A 533 -5.37 16.77 -8.31
CA ILE A 533 -6.55 15.98 -8.72
C ILE A 533 -6.43 15.73 -10.24
N PRO A 534 -6.60 14.48 -10.72
CA PRO A 534 -6.53 14.18 -12.15
C PRO A 534 -7.54 15.00 -12.97
N GLU A 535 -7.09 15.50 -14.13
CA GLU A 535 -7.93 16.21 -15.09
C GLU A 535 -8.97 15.26 -15.72
N GLY A 536 -10.08 15.04 -15.02
CA GLY A 536 -11.17 14.18 -15.46
C GLY A 536 -12.39 14.19 -14.54
N LEU A 537 -12.17 14.45 -13.24
CA LEU A 537 -13.26 14.54 -12.24
C LEU A 537 -14.22 15.72 -12.48
N GLY A 538 -13.77 16.77 -13.17
CA GLY A 538 -14.59 17.95 -13.46
C GLY A 538 -15.84 17.62 -14.26
N PHE A 539 -15.80 16.65 -15.17
CA PHE A 539 -16.95 16.31 -16.03
C PHE A 539 -18.02 15.50 -15.29
N MET A 540 -17.65 14.63 -14.36
CA MET A 540 -18.58 13.78 -13.59
C MET A 540 -19.45 14.59 -12.61
N VAL A 541 -18.93 15.72 -12.11
CA VAL A 541 -19.69 16.63 -11.21
C VAL A 541 -20.63 17.55 -12.00
N TYR A 542 -20.33 17.86 -13.27
CA TYR A 542 -21.09 18.82 -14.06
C TYR A 542 -22.43 18.27 -14.57
N LEU A 543 -22.47 16.99 -14.98
CA LEU A 543 -23.66 16.41 -15.60
C LEU A 543 -24.90 16.38 -14.66
N PRO A 544 -24.78 15.99 -13.38
CA PRO A 544 -25.92 15.98 -12.45
C PRO A 544 -26.39 17.39 -12.07
N VAL A 545 -25.47 18.37 -11.99
CA VAL A 545 -25.77 19.78 -11.67
C VAL A 545 -26.55 20.44 -12.79
N VAL A 546 -26.19 20.17 -14.05
CA VAL A 546 -26.91 20.66 -15.22
C VAL A 546 -28.32 20.05 -15.30
N ILE A 547 -28.46 18.74 -15.04
CA ILE A 547 -29.77 18.07 -15.02
C ILE A 547 -30.67 18.65 -13.91
N GLY A 548 -30.13 18.87 -12.70
CA GLY A 548 -30.87 19.47 -11.59
C GLY A 548 -31.31 20.92 -11.87
N ALA A 549 -30.44 21.72 -12.50
CA ALA A 549 -30.76 23.09 -12.90
C ALA A 549 -31.82 23.14 -14.00
N VAL A 550 -31.73 22.28 -15.01
CA VAL A 550 -32.72 22.18 -16.11
C VAL A 550 -34.09 21.80 -15.56
N VAL A 551 -34.17 20.85 -14.63
CA VAL A 551 -35.43 20.44 -13.98
C VAL A 551 -36.06 21.60 -13.20
N LEU A 552 -35.27 22.39 -12.47
CA LEU A 552 -35.76 23.57 -11.75
C LEU A 552 -36.27 24.68 -12.68
N VAL A 553 -35.59 24.91 -13.81
CA VAL A 553 -36.00 25.89 -14.83
C VAL A 553 -37.30 25.46 -15.51
N LEU A 554 -37.41 24.20 -15.93
CA LEU A 554 -38.62 23.66 -16.56
C LEU A 554 -39.83 23.72 -15.60
N MET A 555 -39.62 23.48 -14.30
CA MET A 555 -40.67 23.66 -13.30
C MET A 555 -41.05 25.13 -13.08
N GLY A 556 -40.10 26.06 -13.10
CA GLY A 556 -40.37 27.50 -13.05
C GLY A 556 -41.25 27.95 -14.21
N VAL A 557 -40.95 27.48 -15.43
CA VAL A 557 -41.75 27.74 -16.63
C VAL A 557 -43.16 27.17 -16.49
N ALA A 558 -43.31 25.92 -16.02
CA ALA A 558 -44.61 25.30 -15.82
C ALA A 558 -45.49 26.04 -14.79
N VAL A 559 -44.90 26.57 -13.72
CA VAL A 559 -45.61 27.37 -12.70
C VAL A 559 -46.06 28.72 -13.27
N VAL A 560 -45.21 29.38 -14.09
CA VAL A 560 -45.55 30.64 -14.75
C VAL A 560 -46.65 30.43 -15.81
N MET A 561 -46.58 29.36 -16.59
CA MET A 561 -47.61 29.02 -17.58
C MET A 561 -48.97 28.69 -16.93
N LYS A 562 -48.97 28.05 -15.76
CA LYS A 562 -50.20 27.76 -15.01
C LYS A 562 -50.85 29.02 -14.41
N ARG A 563 -50.04 30.01 -14.01
CA ARG A 563 -50.53 31.32 -13.53
C ARG A 563 -51.07 32.24 -14.63
N ARG A 564 -50.76 31.98 -15.89
CA ARG A 564 -51.30 32.73 -17.04
C ARG A 564 -52.62 32.15 -17.58
N ARG A 565 -53.07 30.99 -17.07
CA ARG A 565 -54.32 30.31 -17.47
C ARG A 565 -55.42 30.36 -16.40
N THR A 566 -55.18 31.07 -15.31
CA THR A 566 -56.16 31.47 -14.28
C THR A 566 -56.19 32.97 -14.23
#